data_AF-T0MBR9-F1
#
_entry.id   AF-T0MBR9-F1
#
_cell.length_a   1.000
_cell.length_b   1.000
_cell.length_c   1.000
_cell.angle_alpha   90.00
_cell.angle_beta   90.00
_cell.angle_gamma   90.00
#
_symmetry.space_group_name_H-M   'P 1'
#
loop_
_entity.id
_entity.type
_entity.pdbx_description
1 polymer ?
#
loop_
_entity_poly.entity_id
_entity_poly.type
_entity_poly.pdbx_seq_one_letter_code
_entity_poly.pdbx_strand_id
1 'polypeptide(L)' 'MKKITGIIPAIPTIFKENAEIDFDGLIECINFAVKSGAKDVCLVKVKVKTVPG' A
#
# COMPACT_ATOMS: atom_id res chain seq x y z
N MET A 1 -1.65 -7.95 -22.49
CA MET A 1 -1.85 -7.34 -21.14
C MET A 1 -3.31 -7.46 -20.76
N LYS A 2 -3.62 -7.89 -19.53
CA LYS A 2 -5.00 -7.95 -19.02
C LYS A 2 -5.45 -6.53 -18.68
N LYS A 3 -6.67 -6.14 -19.08
CA LYS A 3 -7.22 -4.82 -18.74
C LYS A 3 -7.57 -4.79 -17.24
N ILE A 4 -7.17 -3.74 -16.55
CA ILE A 4 -7.58 -3.48 -15.17
C ILE A 4 -8.94 -2.75 -15.22
N THR A 5 -9.94 -3.24 -14.49
CA THR A 5 -11.31 -2.73 -14.55
C THR A 5 -11.96 -2.75 -13.17
N GLY A 6 -12.84 -1.78 -12.89
CA GLY A 6 -13.55 -1.69 -11.60
C GLY A 6 -12.89 -0.71 -10.64
N ILE A 7 -13.17 -0.86 -9.34
CA ILE A 7 -12.59 -0.04 -8.28
C ILE A 7 -11.21 -0.62 -7.91
N ILE A 8 -10.18 0.21 -8.01
CA ILE A 8 -8.79 -0.14 -7.71
C ILE A 8 -8.33 0.77 -6.56
N PRO A 9 -8.38 0.32 -5.31
CA PRO A 9 -7.93 1.14 -4.19
C PRO A 9 -6.43 1.39 -4.27
N ALA A 10 -6.03 2.63 -4.02
CA ALA A 10 -4.64 3.00 -3.79
C ALA A 10 -4.31 2.73 -2.32
N ILE A 11 -3.41 1.77 -2.08
CA ILE A 11 -3.02 1.39 -0.72
C ILE A 11 -2.00 2.41 -0.21
N PRO A 12 -2.24 3.06 0.94
CA PRO A 12 -1.27 3.98 1.52
C PRO A 12 0.00 3.23 1.93
N THR A 13 1.15 3.88 1.84
CA THR A 13 2.36 3.37 2.47
C THR A 13 2.26 3.64 3.97
N ILE A 14 2.25 2.56 4.76
CA ILE A 14 2.21 2.65 6.22
C ILE A 14 3.63 2.75 6.75
N PHE A 15 3.83 3.64 7.71
CA PHE A 15 5.11 3.83 8.39
C PHE A 15 4.91 3.59 9.89
N LYS A 16 5.92 2.96 10.51
CA LYS A 16 6.05 2.86 11.96
C LYS A 16 6.46 4.22 12.54
N GLU A 17 6.40 4.36 13.86
CA GLU A 17 6.83 5.58 14.56
C GLU A 17 8.30 5.94 14.28
N ASN A 18 9.15 4.95 14.03
CA ASN A 18 10.56 5.14 13.67
C ASN A 18 10.77 5.49 12.18
N ALA A 19 9.71 5.82 11.44
CA ALA A 19 9.71 6.13 10.01
C ALA A 19 10.18 4.99 9.08
N GLU A 20 10.32 3.76 9.59
CA GLU A 20 10.48 2.57 8.75
C GLU A 20 9.13 2.16 8.14
N ILE A 21 9.17 1.49 7.00
CA ILE A 21 7.97 0.96 6.36
C ILE A 21 7.38 -0.15 7.23
N ASP A 22 6.08 -0.07 7.49
CA ASP A 22 5.31 -1.12 8.13
C ASP A 22 4.72 -2.06 7.07
N PHE A 23 5.43 -3.17 6.83
CA PHE A 23 4.96 -4.18 5.88
C PHE A 23 3.77 -4.99 6.40
N ASP A 24 3.64 -5.16 7.72
CA ASP A 24 2.53 -5.91 8.31
C ASP A 24 1.24 -5.10 8.19
N GLY A 25 1.27 -3.82 8.55
CA GLY A 25 0.15 -2.89 8.33
C GLY A 25 -0.23 -2.74 6.85
N LEU A 26 0.75 -2.78 5.95
CA LEU A 26 0.50 -2.80 4.50
C LEU A 26 -0.27 -4.07 4.07
N ILE A 27 0.14 -5.24 4.57
CA ILE A 27 -0.54 -6.52 4.30
C ILE A 27 -1.98 -6.49 4.82
N GLU A 28 -2.21 -5.95 6.01
CA GLU A 28 -3.56 -5.79 6.57
C GLU A 28 -4.46 -4.92 5.68
N CYS A 29 -3.94 -3.79 5.18
CA CYS A 29 -4.68 -2.91 4.26
C CYS A 29 -5.02 -3.62 2.94
N ILE A 30 -4.08 -4.38 2.37
CA ILE A 30 -4.32 -5.18 1.17
C ILE A 30 -5.39 -6.24 1.43
N ASN A 31 -5.28 -6.96 2.55
CA ASN A 31 -6.24 -7.98 2.94
C ASN A 31 -7.64 -7.40 3.15
N PHE A 32 -7.75 -6.22 3.76
CA PHE A 32 -9.01 -5.50 3.87
C PHE A 32 -9.59 -5.18 2.48
N ALA A 33 -8.80 -4.58 1.58
CA ALA A 33 -9.24 -4.24 0.23
C ALA A 33 -9.75 -5.48 -0.54
N VAL A 34 -9.02 -6.60 -0.48
CA VAL A 34 -9.41 -7.86 -1.12
C VAL A 34 -10.69 -8.42 -0.50
N LYS A 35 -10.82 -8.42 0.84
CA LYS A 35 -12.04 -8.86 1.53
C LYS A 35 -13.25 -7.97 1.20
N SER A 36 -13.02 -6.68 0.94
CA SER A 36 -14.04 -5.74 0.49
C SER A 36 -14.37 -5.86 -1.01
N GLY A 37 -13.75 -6.78 -1.73
CA GLY A 37 -14.06 -7.10 -3.12
C GLY A 37 -13.14 -6.47 -4.17
N ALA A 38 -12.04 -5.84 -3.76
CA ALA A 38 -11.04 -5.36 -4.72
C ALA A 38 -10.38 -6.55 -5.43
N LYS A 39 -10.35 -6.50 -6.78
CA LYS A 39 -9.69 -7.51 -7.62
C LYS A 39 -8.23 -7.16 -7.91
N ASP A 40 -7.92 -5.88 -7.86
CA ASP A 40 -6.61 -5.31 -8.10
C ASP A 40 -6.40 -4.18 -7.07
N VAL A 41 -5.15 -3.95 -6.67
CA VAL A 41 -4.76 -2.85 -5.78
C VAL A 41 -3.60 -2.09 -6.39
N CYS A 42 -3.52 -0.78 -6.13
CA CYS A 42 -2.39 0.04 -6.55
C CYS A 42 -1.44 0.24 -5.37
N LEU A 43 -0.20 -0.23 -5.50
CA LEU A 43 0.86 0.00 -4.51
C LEU A 43 1.69 1.21 -4.93
N VAL A 44 1.82 2.18 -4.03
CA VAL A 44 2.63 3.37 -4.26
C VAL A 44 4.10 3.08 -3.97
N LYS A 45 4.96 3.35 -4.95
CA LYS A 45 6.41 3.32 -4.75
C LYS A 45 6.85 4.58 -4.02
N VAL A 46 7.30 4.43 -2.79
CA VAL A 46 7.93 5.52 -2.03
C VAL A 46 9.45 5.48 -2.17
N LYS A 47 10.08 6.66 -2.11
CA LYS A 47 11.54 6.80 -2.00
C LYS A 47 11.86 7.40 -0.65
N VAL A 48 12.40 6.59 0.25
CA VAL A 48 12.89 7.05 1.55
C VAL A 48 14.20 7.81 1.33
N LYS A 49 14.29 9.02 1.88
CA LYS A 49 15.54 9.79 1.97
C LYS A 49 15.78 10.07 3.44
N THR A 50 16.97 9.72 3.93
CA THR A 50 17.45 10.22 5.22
C THR A 50 17.76 11.71 5.07
N VAL A 51 17.10 12.53 5.89
CA VAL A 51 17.45 13.94 6.08
C VAL A 51 18.28 14.03 7.36
N PRO A 52 19.51 14.58 7.32
CA PRO A 52 20.27 14.87 8.53
C PRO A 52 19.44 15.82 9.41
N GLY A 53 19.30 15.45 10.70
CA GLY A 53 18.70 16.31 11.72
C GLY A 53 19.65 17.41 12.18
#